data_AF-A0A0J6SXT3-F1
#
_entry.id   AF-A0A0J6SXT3-F1
#
_cell.length_a   1.000
_cell.length_b   1.000
_cell.length_c   1.000
_cell.angle_alpha   90.00
_cell.angle_beta   90.00
_cell.angle_gamma   90.00
#
_symmetry.space_group_name_H-M   'P 1'
#
loop_
_entity.id
_entity.type
_entity.pdbx_description
1 polymer ?
#
loop_
_entity_poly.entity_id
_entity_poly.type
_entity_poly.pdbx_seq_one_letter_code
_entity_poly.pdbx_strand_id
1 'polypeptide(L)'
;MRRLMKFLHTMGAIGLMGAMASLIVLLGLVPSPSALPSYALMRGAMAAVATWIFLPSLALMLVAGLLAIALNRAFHTAGWAWVKLATGILMFEYGFVGVQGPMQREADRSAQALAGRVDPATLAESLGAERGTLWVLLAIATANVVLGVWRPRIMIRVR
;
A
#
# COMPACT_ATOMS: atom_id res chain seq x y z
N MET A 1 -23.21 13.16 3.43
CA MET A 1 -21.74 13.23 3.24
C MET A 1 -20.92 12.41 4.24
N ARG A 2 -21.06 12.60 5.56
CA ARG A 2 -20.22 11.91 6.57
C ARG A 2 -20.21 10.37 6.47
N ARG A 3 -21.39 9.75 6.26
CA ARG A 3 -21.51 8.29 6.11
C ARG A 3 -20.84 7.76 4.84
N LEU A 4 -20.98 8.47 3.72
CA LEU A 4 -20.33 8.13 2.46
C LEU A 4 -18.80 8.18 2.59
N MET A 5 -18.23 9.26 3.13
CA MET A 5 -16.78 9.36 3.31
C MET A 5 -16.24 8.26 4.23
N LYS A 6 -16.98 7.95 5.32
CA LYS A 6 -16.62 6.82 6.18
C LYS A 6 -16.64 5.50 5.41
N PHE A 7 -17.68 5.24 4.63
CA PHE A 7 -17.80 4.03 3.82
C PHE A 7 -16.66 3.90 2.80
N LEU A 8 -16.40 4.93 1.99
CA LEU A 8 -15.33 4.92 0.99
C LEU A 8 -13.96 4.74 1.62
N HIS A 9 -13.69 5.44 2.73
CA HIS A 9 -12.42 5.31 3.45
C HIS A 9 -12.24 3.88 3.99
N THR A 10 -13.30 3.27 4.56
CA THR A 10 -13.25 1.89 5.04
C THR A 10 -13.05 0.89 3.91
N MET A 11 -13.79 1.03 2.80
CA MET A 11 -13.62 0.16 1.63
C MET A 11 -12.22 0.23 1.06
N GLY A 12 -11.68 1.46 0.91
CA GLY A 12 -10.30 1.67 0.48
C GLY A 12 -9.29 1.07 1.46
N ALA A 13 -9.48 1.23 2.77
CA ALA A 13 -8.58 0.64 3.76
C ALA A 13 -8.57 -0.90 3.73
N ILE A 14 -9.75 -1.53 3.59
CA ILE A 14 -9.88 -3.00 3.46
C ILE A 14 -9.18 -3.49 2.21
N GLY A 15 -9.46 -2.86 1.05
CA GLY A 15 -8.82 -3.24 -0.21
C GLY A 15 -7.30 -3.06 -0.18
N LEU A 16 -6.82 -1.99 0.46
CA LEU A 16 -5.41 -1.69 0.58
C LEU A 16 -4.67 -2.70 1.48
N MET A 17 -5.18 -2.96 2.68
CA MET A 17 -4.60 -3.94 3.60
C MET A 17 -4.70 -5.37 3.04
N GLY A 18 -5.81 -5.71 2.39
CA GLY A 18 -6.00 -6.99 1.71
C GLY A 18 -5.01 -7.20 0.56
N ALA A 19 -4.78 -6.19 -0.27
CA ALA A 19 -3.78 -6.25 -1.33
C ALA A 19 -2.36 -6.46 -0.77
N MET A 20 -1.98 -5.74 0.29
CA MET A 20 -0.67 -5.91 0.93
C MET A 20 -0.51 -7.32 1.52
N ALA A 21 -1.53 -7.84 2.21
CA ALA A 21 -1.50 -9.20 2.75
C ALA A 21 -1.35 -10.25 1.64
N SER A 22 -2.10 -10.11 0.55
CA SER A 22 -1.97 -10.98 -0.63
C SER A 22 -0.57 -10.90 -1.23
N LEU A 23 -0.01 -9.69 -1.40
CA LEU A 23 1.35 -9.51 -1.92
C LEU A 23 2.42 -10.15 -1.02
N ILE A 24 2.27 -10.09 0.30
CA ILE A 24 3.15 -10.77 1.25
C ILE A 24 3.10 -12.29 1.04
N VAL A 25 1.89 -12.86 0.85
CA VAL A 25 1.73 -14.29 0.56
C VAL A 25 2.39 -14.64 -0.78
N LEU A 26 2.13 -13.87 -1.83
CA LEU A 26 2.72 -14.12 -3.15
C LEU A 26 4.25 -14.01 -3.15
N LEU A 27 4.83 -13.06 -2.39
CA LEU A 27 6.27 -13.00 -2.16
C LEU A 27 6.84 -14.25 -1.50
N GLY A 28 6.07 -14.91 -0.63
CA GLY A 28 6.45 -16.18 -0.01
C GLY A 28 6.35 -17.40 -0.95
N LEU A 29 5.64 -17.25 -2.07
CA LEU A 29 5.39 -18.30 -3.06
C LEU A 29 6.12 -18.06 -4.38
N VAL A 30 6.83 -16.94 -4.52
CA VAL A 30 7.52 -16.59 -5.77
C VAL A 30 8.59 -17.63 -6.09
N PRO A 31 8.59 -18.24 -7.29
CA PRO A 31 9.62 -19.20 -7.68
C PRO A 31 11.02 -18.57 -7.70
N SER A 32 12.07 -19.40 -7.77
CA SER A 32 13.41 -18.90 -8.06
C SER A 32 13.46 -18.29 -9.48
N PRO A 33 14.23 -17.22 -9.73
CA PRO A 33 14.45 -16.68 -11.08
C PRO A 33 15.01 -17.70 -12.08
N SER A 34 15.63 -18.79 -11.61
CA SER A 34 16.06 -19.91 -12.47
C SER A 34 14.89 -20.63 -13.15
N ALA A 35 13.70 -20.60 -12.54
CA ALA A 35 12.43 -21.04 -13.13
C ALA A 35 11.73 -19.86 -13.83
N LEU A 36 12.42 -19.26 -14.80
CA LEU A 36 12.10 -17.94 -15.37
C LEU A 36 10.64 -17.76 -15.84
N PRO A 37 9.99 -18.72 -16.54
CA PRO A 37 8.59 -18.56 -16.95
C PRO A 37 7.63 -18.42 -15.76
N SER A 38 7.81 -19.25 -14.72
CA SER A 38 6.98 -19.22 -13.52
C SER A 38 7.27 -18.00 -12.65
N TYR A 39 8.53 -17.57 -12.59
CA TYR A 39 8.94 -16.32 -11.93
C TYR A 39 8.24 -15.11 -12.56
N ALA A 40 8.33 -14.99 -13.90
CA ALA A 40 7.74 -13.88 -14.64
C ALA A 40 6.21 -13.83 -14.50
N LEU A 41 5.54 -14.99 -14.55
CA LEU A 41 4.11 -15.09 -14.32
C LEU A 41 3.73 -14.60 -12.91
N MET A 42 4.45 -15.03 -11.87
CA MET A 42 4.15 -14.62 -10.50
C MET A 42 4.39 -13.12 -10.29
N ARG A 43 5.50 -12.56 -10.80
CA ARG A 43 5.76 -11.12 -10.73
C ARG A 43 4.70 -10.31 -11.48
N GLY A 44 4.25 -10.79 -12.64
CA GLY A 44 3.13 -10.20 -13.37
C GLY A 44 1.84 -10.17 -12.56
N ALA A 45 1.50 -11.28 -11.89
CA ALA A 45 0.32 -11.35 -11.01
C ALA A 45 0.44 -10.36 -9.83
N MET A 46 1.61 -10.25 -9.21
CA MET A 46 1.87 -9.29 -8.13
C MET A 46 1.74 -7.84 -8.61
N ALA A 47 2.29 -7.50 -9.79
CA ALA A 47 2.13 -6.18 -10.39
C ALA A 47 0.67 -5.87 -10.73
N ALA A 48 -0.11 -6.87 -11.14
CA ALA A 48 -1.55 -6.72 -11.36
C ALA A 48 -2.30 -6.42 -10.05
N VAL A 49 -2.00 -7.14 -8.96
CA VAL A 49 -2.57 -6.83 -7.62
C VAL A 49 -2.21 -5.42 -7.18
N ALA A 50 -0.95 -5.02 -7.36
CA ALA A 50 -0.50 -3.67 -7.01
C ALA A 50 -1.27 -2.59 -7.83
N THR A 51 -1.36 -2.78 -9.14
CA THR A 51 -1.98 -1.82 -10.06
C THR A 51 -3.50 -1.75 -9.94
N TRP A 52 -4.18 -2.88 -9.78
CA TRP A 52 -5.64 -2.95 -9.87
C TRP A 52 -6.36 -3.02 -8.53
N ILE A 53 -5.65 -3.36 -7.45
CA ILE A 53 -6.26 -3.45 -6.11
C ILE A 53 -5.61 -2.45 -5.16
N PHE A 54 -4.28 -2.52 -4.99
CA PHE A 54 -3.57 -1.66 -4.03
C PHE A 54 -3.72 -0.18 -4.39
N LEU A 55 -3.38 0.21 -5.62
CA LEU A 55 -3.35 1.61 -6.04
C LEU A 55 -4.75 2.29 -6.02
N PRO A 56 -5.82 1.69 -6.58
CA PRO A 56 -7.16 2.26 -6.49
C PRO A 56 -7.67 2.34 -5.05
N SER A 57 -7.35 1.35 -4.22
CA SER A 57 -7.73 1.32 -2.81
C SER A 57 -7.03 2.42 -2.01
N LEU A 58 -5.74 2.65 -2.28
CA LEU A 58 -4.96 3.74 -1.72
C LEU A 58 -5.58 5.10 -2.07
N ALA A 59 -5.85 5.32 -3.37
CA ALA A 59 -6.46 6.55 -3.84
C ALA A 59 -7.83 6.80 -3.19
N LEU A 60 -8.70 5.78 -3.18
CA LEU A 60 -10.04 5.87 -2.60
C LEU A 60 -9.98 6.20 -1.10
N MET A 61 -9.12 5.50 -0.36
CA MET A 61 -8.93 5.71 1.07
C MET A 61 -8.47 7.13 1.38
N LEU A 62 -7.46 7.63 0.66
CA LEU A 62 -6.86 8.95 0.89
C LEU A 62 -7.81 10.08 0.54
N VAL A 63 -8.43 10.04 -0.64
CA VAL A 63 -9.38 11.06 -1.08
C VAL A 63 -10.54 11.17 -0.09
N ALA A 64 -11.12 10.04 0.30
CA ALA A 64 -12.20 10.02 1.29
C ALA A 64 -11.75 10.54 2.66
N GLY A 65 -10.52 10.23 3.08
CA GLY A 65 -9.94 10.70 4.35
C GLY A 65 -9.71 12.21 4.38
N LEU A 66 -9.11 12.76 3.32
CA LEU A 66 -8.86 14.20 3.18
C LEU A 66 -10.17 14.99 3.12
N LEU A 67 -11.14 14.53 2.33
CA LEU A 67 -12.47 15.14 2.28
C LEU A 67 -13.19 15.07 3.63
N ALA A 68 -13.03 13.97 4.38
CA ALA A 68 -13.60 13.87 5.72
C ALA A 68 -13.02 14.92 6.69
N ILE A 69 -11.72 15.20 6.62
CA ILE A 69 -11.06 16.23 7.42
C ILE A 69 -11.50 17.63 6.96
N ALA A 70 -11.47 17.90 5.65
CA ALA A 70 -11.84 19.20 5.09
C ALA A 70 -13.28 19.60 5.44
N LEU A 71 -14.22 18.64 5.38
CA LEU A 71 -15.65 18.90 5.57
C LEU A 71 -16.13 18.78 7.04
N ASN A 72 -15.26 18.43 7.98
CA ASN A 72 -15.65 18.24 9.39
C ASN A 72 -14.69 18.95 10.36
N ARG A 73 -15.09 20.14 10.82
CA ARG A 73 -14.33 20.96 11.79
C ARG A 73 -13.96 20.23 13.07
N ALA A 74 -14.74 19.22 13.49
CA ALA A 74 -14.42 18.43 14.68
C ALA A 74 -13.10 17.64 14.55
N PHE A 75 -12.60 17.41 13.33
CA PHE A 75 -11.28 16.79 13.12
C PHE A 75 -10.13 17.80 13.20
N HIS A 76 -10.37 19.10 13.06
CA HIS A 76 -9.31 20.10 13.05
C HIS A 76 -8.67 20.29 14.43
N THR A 77 -9.46 20.11 15.49
CA THR A 77 -8.98 20.19 16.88
C THR A 77 -8.65 18.82 17.48
N ALA A 78 -8.89 17.73 16.74
CA ALA A 78 -8.65 16.36 17.20
C ALA A 78 -7.23 15.92 16.85
N GLY A 79 -6.34 15.84 17.83
CA GLY A 79 -4.93 15.53 17.58
C GLY A 79 -4.69 14.15 16.98
N TRP A 80 -5.49 13.15 17.34
CA TRP A 80 -5.39 11.81 16.77
C TRP A 80 -5.68 11.81 15.26
N ALA A 81 -6.52 12.73 14.77
CA ALA A 81 -6.84 12.83 13.35
C ALA A 81 -5.63 13.35 12.55
N TRP A 82 -4.86 14.27 13.12
CA TRP A 82 -3.61 14.77 12.54
C TRP A 82 -2.49 13.73 12.54
N VAL A 83 -2.33 12.99 13.65
CA VAL A 83 -1.37 11.87 13.69
C VAL A 83 -1.70 10.85 12.60
N LYS A 84 -2.98 10.47 12.50
CA LYS A 84 -3.47 9.54 11.46
C LYS A 84 -3.28 10.09 10.04
N LEU A 85 -3.43 11.39 9.84
CA LEU A 85 -3.19 12.03 8.55
C LEU A 85 -1.71 11.96 8.18
N ALA A 86 -0.81 12.32 9.10
CA ALA A 86 0.63 12.30 8.86
C ALA A 86 1.12 10.89 8.50
N THR A 87 0.72 9.88 9.26
CA THR A 87 1.03 8.48 8.95
C THR A 87 0.35 7.99 7.67
N GLY A 88 -0.83 8.53 7.32
CA GLY A 88 -1.49 8.28 6.04
C GLY A 88 -0.72 8.85 4.84
N ILE A 89 -0.10 10.02 4.98
CA ILE A 89 0.77 10.62 3.94
C ILE A 89 2.04 9.78 3.76
N LEU A 90 2.66 9.34 4.85
CA LEU A 90 3.81 8.42 4.77
C LEU A 90 3.42 7.13 4.04
N MET A 91 2.27 6.56 4.38
CA MET A 91 1.75 5.35 3.72
C MET A 91 1.47 5.55 2.23
N PHE A 92 1.06 6.74 1.81
CA PHE A 92 0.95 7.10 0.39
C PHE A 92 2.32 7.08 -0.28
N GLU A 93 3.27 7.87 0.21
CA GLU A 93 4.61 8.00 -0.38
C GLU A 93 5.32 6.64 -0.49
N TYR A 94 5.40 5.92 0.63
CA TYR A 94 6.03 4.59 0.67
C TYR A 94 5.23 3.54 -0.09
N GLY A 95 3.91 3.69 -0.23
CA GLY A 95 3.10 2.83 -1.08
C GLY A 95 3.49 2.91 -2.56
N PHE A 96 3.83 4.10 -3.05
CA PHE A 96 4.32 4.28 -4.42
C PHE A 96 5.77 3.81 -4.58
N VAL A 97 6.66 4.31 -3.73
CA VAL A 97 8.12 4.09 -3.86
C VAL A 97 8.51 2.66 -3.50
N GLY A 98 7.85 2.08 -2.49
CA GLY A 98 8.23 0.81 -1.89
C GLY A 98 7.32 -0.38 -2.23
N VAL A 99 6.16 -0.15 -2.85
CA VAL A 99 5.28 -1.25 -3.31
C VAL A 99 4.99 -1.12 -4.80
N GLN A 100 4.26 -0.09 -5.25
CA GLN A 100 3.79 0.01 -6.63
C GLN A 100 4.94 -0.03 -7.65
N GLY A 101 5.93 0.86 -7.49
CA GLY A 101 7.06 0.98 -8.39
C GLY A 101 7.91 -0.30 -8.47
N PRO A 102 8.39 -0.87 -7.34
CA PRO A 102 9.13 -2.13 -7.34
C PRO A 102 8.36 -3.30 -7.95
N MET A 103 7.06 -3.44 -7.63
CA MET A 103 6.22 -4.52 -8.16
C MET A 103 6.14 -4.48 -9.69
N GLN A 104 5.88 -3.29 -10.26
CA GLN A 104 5.84 -3.10 -11.71
C GLN A 104 7.21 -3.29 -12.36
N ARG A 105 8.27 -2.66 -11.83
CA ARG A 105 9.62 -2.75 -12.41
C ARG A 105 10.12 -4.19 -12.51
N GLU A 106 9.93 -4.97 -11.46
CA GLU A 106 10.38 -6.36 -11.45
C GLU A 106 9.53 -7.24 -12.37
N ALA A 107 8.22 -6.97 -12.49
CA ALA A 107 7.38 -7.64 -13.48
C ALA A 107 7.84 -7.34 -14.91
N ASP A 108 8.10 -6.08 -15.24
CA ASP A 108 8.60 -5.69 -16.56
C ASP A 108 9.97 -6.31 -16.86
N ARG A 109 10.90 -6.28 -15.89
CA ARG A 109 12.23 -6.92 -16.01
C ARG A 109 12.11 -8.42 -16.23
N SER A 110 11.27 -9.11 -15.46
CA SER A 110 11.08 -10.55 -15.59
C SER A 110 10.46 -10.93 -16.94
N ALA A 111 9.52 -10.13 -17.47
CA ALA A 111 8.96 -10.32 -18.80
C ALA A 111 10.00 -10.07 -19.91
N GLN A 112 10.87 -9.05 -19.75
CA GLN A 112 11.96 -8.78 -20.68
C GLN A 112 13.03 -9.88 -20.65
N ALA A 113 13.36 -10.43 -19.48
CA ALA A 113 14.27 -11.56 -19.34
C ALA A 113 13.70 -12.82 -20.02
N LEU A 114 12.39 -13.10 -19.85
CA LEU A 114 11.71 -14.19 -20.56
C LEU A 114 11.74 -14.01 -22.08
N ALA A 115 11.69 -12.77 -22.56
CA ALA A 115 11.85 -12.43 -23.97
C ALA A 115 13.31 -12.40 -24.47
N GLY A 116 14.29 -12.78 -23.63
CA GLY A 116 15.71 -12.81 -23.97
C GLY A 116 16.37 -11.43 -24.11
N ARG A 117 15.75 -10.37 -23.57
CA ARG A 117 16.22 -8.97 -23.72
C ARG A 117 17.07 -8.49 -22.54
N VAL A 118 16.99 -9.18 -21.40
CA VAL A 118 17.69 -8.83 -20.15
C VAL A 118 18.24 -10.10 -19.53
N ASP A 119 19.40 -10.00 -18.87
CA ASP A 119 20.02 -11.11 -18.15
C ASP A 119 19.19 -11.49 -16.90
N PRO A 120 18.69 -12.75 -16.79
CA PRO A 120 17.98 -13.23 -15.61
C PRO A 120 18.76 -13.11 -14.29
N ALA A 121 20.09 -13.01 -14.33
CA ALA A 121 20.92 -12.82 -13.14
C ALA A 121 20.67 -11.49 -12.40
N THR A 122 20.03 -10.52 -13.07
CA THR A 122 19.68 -9.20 -12.50
C THR A 122 18.31 -9.16 -11.81
N LEU A 123 17.62 -10.31 -11.74
CA LEU A 123 16.31 -10.43 -11.11
C LEU A 123 16.41 -10.72 -9.62
N ALA A 124 15.31 -10.48 -8.90
CA ALA A 124 15.11 -10.80 -7.48
C ALA A 124 15.99 -10.03 -6.47
N GLU A 125 16.71 -9.00 -6.89
CA GLU A 125 17.56 -8.17 -6.01
C GLU A 125 16.78 -7.52 -4.85
N SER A 126 15.48 -7.22 -5.05
CA SER A 126 14.66 -6.45 -4.12
C SER A 126 13.69 -7.25 -3.25
N LEU A 127 13.61 -8.60 -3.36
CA LEU A 127 12.55 -9.38 -2.72
C LEU A 127 12.47 -9.20 -1.20
N GLY A 128 13.61 -9.15 -0.51
CA GLY A 128 13.68 -8.92 0.93
C GLY A 128 13.17 -7.54 1.34
N ALA A 129 13.58 -6.51 0.60
CA ALA A 129 13.17 -5.12 0.85
C ALA A 129 11.67 -4.90 0.57
N GLU A 130 11.13 -5.52 -0.48
CA GLU A 130 9.69 -5.49 -0.80
C GLU A 130 8.87 -6.12 0.33
N ARG A 131 9.30 -7.28 0.84
CA ARG A 131 8.63 -7.95 1.96
C ARG A 131 8.65 -7.12 3.23
N GLY A 132 9.82 -6.56 3.58
CA GLY A 132 9.97 -5.69 4.74
C GLY A 132 9.07 -4.45 4.65
N THR A 133 9.04 -3.81 3.49
CA THR A 133 8.21 -2.63 3.23
C THR A 133 6.73 -2.94 3.41
N LEU A 134 6.23 -4.05 2.84
CA LEU A 134 4.83 -4.44 2.98
C LEU A 134 4.43 -4.67 4.45
N TRP A 135 5.27 -5.33 5.24
CA TRP A 135 5.01 -5.53 6.67
C TRP A 135 4.98 -4.20 7.44
N VAL A 136 5.93 -3.30 7.18
CA VAL A 136 5.96 -1.96 7.81
C VAL A 136 4.70 -1.18 7.46
N LEU A 137 4.31 -1.15 6.18
CA LEU A 137 3.10 -0.45 5.73
C LEU A 137 1.83 -1.06 6.32
N LEU A 138 1.76 -2.39 6.45
CA LEU A 138 0.63 -3.06 7.09
C LEU A 138 0.55 -2.73 8.59
N ALA A 139 1.68 -2.63 9.29
CA ALA A 139 1.74 -2.18 10.68
C ALA A 139 1.26 -0.72 10.82
N ILE A 140 1.70 0.18 9.95
CA ILE A 140 1.25 1.58 9.91
C ILE A 140 -0.25 1.67 9.62
N ALA A 141 -0.75 0.90 8.64
CA ALA A 141 -2.18 0.83 8.33
C ALA A 141 -3.00 0.35 9.54
N THR A 142 -2.49 -0.64 10.27
CA THR A 142 -3.12 -1.15 11.49
C THR A 142 -3.14 -0.09 12.59
N ALA A 143 -2.03 0.63 12.80
CA ALA A 143 -1.98 1.77 13.73
C ALA A 143 -3.00 2.88 13.33
N ASN A 144 -3.19 3.12 12.04
CA ASN A 144 -4.20 4.05 11.54
C ASN A 144 -5.64 3.60 11.80
N VAL A 145 -5.90 2.29 11.78
CA VAL A 145 -7.18 1.72 12.23
C VAL A 145 -7.33 1.95 13.74
N VAL A 146 -6.29 1.66 14.52
CA VAL A 146 -6.28 1.87 15.98
C VAL A 146 -6.61 3.32 16.34
N LEU A 147 -5.91 4.28 15.74
CA LEU A 147 -6.18 5.71 15.96
C LEU A 147 -7.63 6.09 15.62
N GLY A 148 -8.20 5.50 14.56
CA GLY A 148 -9.58 5.77 14.14
C GLY A 148 -10.66 5.15 15.03
N VAL A 149 -10.38 3.98 15.62
CA VAL A 149 -11.30 3.24 16.51
C VAL A 149 -11.28 3.83 17.91
N TRP A 150 -10.10 3.91 18.53
CA TRP A 150 -9.98 4.29 19.93
C TRP A 150 -9.96 5.81 20.14
N ARG A 151 -9.61 6.60 19.12
CA ARG A 151 -9.64 8.08 19.14
C ARG A 151 -9.04 8.66 20.42
N PRO A 152 -7.76 8.38 20.71
CA PRO A 152 -7.13 8.84 21.94
C PRO A 152 -7.22 10.35 22.07
N ARG A 153 -7.32 10.84 23.31
CA ARG A 153 -7.40 12.28 23.63
C ARG A 153 -6.03 12.95 23.46
N ILE A 154 -5.62 13.11 22.21
CA ILE A 154 -4.44 13.89 21.83
C ILE A 154 -4.95 15.31 21.53
N MET A 155 -4.51 16.29 22.31
CA MET A 155 -4.86 17.70 22.08
C MET A 155 -3.79 18.35 21.19
N ILE A 156 -4.20 18.94 20.08
CA ILE A 156 -3.34 19.77 19.23
C ILE A 156 -3.89 21.19 19.23
N ARG A 157 -3.05 22.17 19.59
CA ARG A 157 -3.35 23.60 19.40
C ARG A 157 -2.95 23.98 17.98
N VAL A 158 -3.94 24.07 17.09
CA VAL A 158 -3.75 24.76 15.81
C VAL A 158 -3.91 26.26 16.10
N ARG A 159 -2.82 27.02 15.99
CA ARG A 159 -2.84 28.49 16.12
C ARG A 159 -3.38 29.12 14.84
#